data_AF-A0A6H9YKM5-F1
#
_entry.id   AF-A0A6H9YKM5-F1
#
_cell.length_a   1.000
_cell.length_b   1.000
_cell.length_c   1.000
_cell.angle_alpha   90.00
_cell.angle_beta   90.00
_cell.angle_gamma   90.00
#
_symmetry.space_group_name_H-M   'P 1'
#
loop_
_entity.id
_entity.type
_entity.pdbx_description
1 polymer ?
#
loop_
_entity_poly.entity_id
_entity_poly.type
_entity_poly.pdbx_seq_one_letter_code
_entity_poly.pdbx_strand_id
1 'polypeptide(L)'
;MRQVAAAKGKRITAPLPAPLAIDKEIADPAAWKEYAQDLKGGDLVVSVPARGQKGEGQGRGQGEGRGRGQPQVSEETGPGGTVLLILARKENRRISPDITVSALRPETLRPLMEAGLCDDGLCDAVSKNTSPSARDLIKNDLATDIEDSGGGGPRILWFLVAFGVGLALLGWLLLMVRRGSGRARRPAFATEPSERLQPRPMYHGVHPEPAGHAGPAGPAQWESRRIPMPRGPKRTATVRTALHPQGYVELDRCLYRAVWADLVAPPPTLGDDVDVVEGTGKDADILFAFARPSRTRPGPGAGPGSRPGSGPGSGPGRRVDH
;
A
#
# COMPACT_ATOMS: atom_id res chain seq x y z
N MET A 1 -10.04 16.09 6.42
CA MET A 1 -8.82 15.36 6.88
C MET A 1 -9.03 13.91 7.36
N ARG A 2 -10.25 13.38 7.53
CA ARG A 2 -10.50 12.00 8.03
C ARG A 2 -10.13 10.84 7.06
N GLN A 3 -9.69 11.12 5.84
CA GLN A 3 -9.48 10.08 4.80
C GLN A 3 -8.13 9.35 4.88
N VAL A 4 -7.15 9.82 5.66
CA VAL A 4 -5.82 9.16 5.78
C VAL A 4 -5.70 8.31 7.06
N ALA A 5 -6.64 8.43 7.99
CA ALA A 5 -6.55 7.90 9.36
C ALA A 5 -6.92 6.41 9.55
N ALA A 6 -7.36 5.68 8.52
CA ALA A 6 -7.90 4.33 8.67
C ALA A 6 -6.95 3.20 8.22
N ALA A 7 -5.64 3.34 8.41
CA ALA A 7 -4.64 2.35 7.97
C ALA A 7 -3.78 1.82 9.13
N LYS A 8 -4.39 1.09 10.07
CA LYS A 8 -3.65 0.39 11.13
C LYS A 8 -2.85 -0.77 10.52
N GLY A 9 -1.53 -0.70 10.60
CA GLY A 9 -0.62 -1.76 10.11
C GLY A 9 -0.40 -1.84 8.58
N LYS A 10 -0.78 -0.82 7.79
CA LYS A 10 -0.56 -0.79 6.33
C LYS A 10 0.53 0.22 5.98
N ARG A 11 1.51 -0.19 5.15
CA ARG A 11 2.53 0.71 4.59
C ARG A 11 1.83 1.79 3.77
N ILE A 12 1.80 3.03 4.25
CA ILE A 12 1.19 4.15 3.53
C ILE A 12 2.23 4.70 2.54
N THR A 13 2.30 4.11 1.34
CA THR A 13 2.97 4.74 0.21
C THR A 13 1.96 5.70 -0.44
N ALA A 14 1.75 6.87 0.17
CA ALA A 14 0.92 7.90 -0.45
C ALA A 14 1.76 8.65 -1.49
N PRO A 15 1.36 8.72 -2.77
CA PRO A 15 1.85 9.80 -3.61
C PRO A 15 1.49 11.10 -2.90
N LEU A 16 2.49 11.96 -2.67
CA LEU A 16 2.28 13.28 -2.07
C LEU A 16 1.05 13.91 -2.73
N PRO A 17 -0.04 14.20 -1.98
CA PRO A 17 -1.16 14.90 -2.56
C PRO A 17 -0.63 16.20 -3.16
N ALA A 18 -1.09 16.54 -4.36
CA ALA A 18 -0.87 17.86 -4.96
C ALA A 18 -1.05 18.92 -3.86
N PRO A 19 -0.17 19.94 -3.81
CA PRO A 19 0.05 20.78 -2.62
C PRO A 19 -1.28 21.05 -1.95
N LEU A 20 -1.50 20.36 -0.83
CA LEU A 20 -2.69 20.54 -0.03
C LEU A 20 -2.84 22.05 0.14
N ALA A 21 -4.00 22.60 -0.21
CA ALA A 21 -4.34 23.97 0.14
C ALA A 21 -4.34 24.04 1.67
N ILE A 22 -3.17 24.32 2.24
CA ILE A 22 -2.84 24.32 3.67
C ILE A 22 -3.47 25.55 4.37
N ASP A 23 -4.23 26.35 3.63
CA ASP A 23 -4.34 27.78 3.90
C ASP A 23 -5.45 28.12 4.90
N LYS A 24 -6.41 27.23 5.18
CA LYS A 24 -7.56 27.58 6.05
C LYS A 24 -8.06 26.51 7.03
N GLU A 25 -8.05 25.22 6.69
CA GLU A 25 -8.56 24.17 7.61
C GLU A 25 -7.51 23.68 8.63
N ILE A 26 -6.28 24.18 8.54
CA ILE A 26 -5.10 23.65 9.25
C ILE A 26 -4.75 24.43 10.54
N ALA A 27 -5.46 25.52 10.82
CA ALA A 27 -5.15 26.40 11.93
C ALA A 27 -5.62 25.88 13.31
N ASP A 28 -6.34 24.75 13.38
CA ASP A 28 -6.80 24.19 14.67
C ASP A 28 -5.78 23.18 15.24
N PRO A 29 -5.09 23.50 16.35
CA PRO A 29 -4.16 22.57 17.00
C PRO A 29 -4.83 21.28 17.49
N ALA A 30 -6.14 21.28 17.75
CA ALA A 30 -6.87 20.09 18.19
C ALA A 30 -7.00 19.05 17.07
N ALA A 31 -7.25 19.50 15.83
CA ALA A 31 -7.32 18.62 14.67
C ALA A 31 -6.00 17.90 14.41
N TRP A 32 -4.86 18.59 14.64
CA TRP A 32 -3.54 17.99 14.52
C TRP A 32 -3.27 16.91 15.56
N LYS A 33 -3.74 17.09 16.80
CA LYS A 33 -3.63 16.08 17.86
C LYS A 33 -4.46 14.83 17.54
N GLU A 34 -5.69 15.00 17.05
CA GLU A 34 -6.54 13.87 16.64
C GLU A 34 -5.87 13.08 15.50
N TYR A 35 -5.37 13.78 14.48
CA TYR A 35 -4.69 13.15 13.35
C TYR A 35 -3.40 12.41 13.77
N ALA A 36 -2.57 13.03 14.62
CA ALA A 36 -1.38 12.39 15.15
C ALA A 36 -1.72 11.16 16.01
N GLN A 37 -2.86 11.15 16.71
CA GLN A 37 -3.33 9.98 17.46
C GLN A 37 -3.72 8.82 16.54
N ASP A 38 -4.40 9.09 15.42
CA ASP A 38 -4.77 8.09 14.43
C ASP A 38 -3.53 7.43 13.79
N LEU A 39 -2.47 8.21 13.56
CA LEU A 39 -1.20 7.70 13.03
C LEU A 39 -0.40 6.84 14.02
N LYS A 40 -0.71 6.85 15.33
CA LYS A 40 0.01 6.04 16.34
C LYS A 40 -0.05 4.53 16.08
N GLY A 41 -0.99 4.08 15.24
CA GLY A 41 -1.17 2.67 14.91
C GLY A 41 -0.45 2.18 13.65
N GLY A 42 0.28 3.04 12.92
CA GLY A 42 0.88 2.69 11.63
C GLY A 42 2.34 3.13 11.47
N ASP A 43 3.10 2.35 10.71
CA ASP A 43 4.41 2.75 10.20
C ASP A 43 4.20 3.74 9.04
N LEU A 44 4.55 5.00 9.25
CA LEU A 44 4.50 6.00 8.18
C LEU A 44 5.81 5.95 7.39
N VAL A 45 5.76 5.39 6.19
CA VAL A 45 6.91 5.32 5.30
C VAL A 45 6.75 6.39 4.23
N VAL A 46 7.54 7.47 4.33
CA VAL A 46 7.59 8.50 3.29
C VAL A 46 8.61 8.07 2.25
N SER A 47 8.14 7.38 1.21
CA SER A 47 8.94 7.08 0.02
C SER A 47 8.44 7.93 -1.14
N VAL A 48 9.30 8.78 -1.68
CA VAL A 48 9.03 9.42 -2.96
C VAL A 48 9.18 8.32 -4.04
N PRO A 49 8.17 8.06 -4.87
CA PRO A 49 8.31 7.09 -5.94
C PRO A 49 9.33 7.65 -6.92
N ALA A 50 10.48 6.99 -7.04
CA ALA A 50 11.55 7.34 -7.97
C ALA A 50 10.93 7.71 -9.32
N ARG A 51 11.06 8.99 -9.71
CA ARG A 51 10.34 9.54 -10.85
C ARG A 51 10.88 8.94 -12.14
N GLY A 52 10.34 7.78 -12.53
CA GLY A 52 10.58 7.10 -13.80
C GLY A 52 12.07 6.93 -14.12
N GLN A 53 12.68 5.83 -13.67
CA GLN A 53 13.75 5.22 -14.47
C GLN A 53 13.15 4.91 -15.84
N LYS A 54 13.26 5.87 -16.76
CA LYS A 54 12.90 5.74 -18.15
C LYS A 54 13.75 4.59 -18.68
N GLY A 55 13.11 3.45 -18.93
CA GLY A 55 13.75 2.19 -19.29
C GLY A 55 14.93 2.44 -20.22
N GLU A 56 16.12 2.28 -19.68
CA GLU A 56 17.36 2.33 -20.43
C GLU A 56 17.36 1.06 -21.27
N GLY A 57 16.82 1.18 -22.48
CA GLY A 57 16.91 0.15 -23.49
C GLY A 57 18.38 -0.18 -23.64
N GLN A 58 18.76 -1.36 -23.16
CA GLN A 58 20.10 -1.91 -23.21
C GLN A 58 20.45 -2.27 -24.66
N GLY A 59 20.58 -1.23 -25.49
CA GLY A 59 21.24 -1.30 -26.78
C GLY A 59 22.73 -1.49 -26.50
N ARG A 60 23.22 -2.71 -26.72
CA ARG A 60 24.65 -3.02 -26.80
C ARG A 60 25.30 -2.14 -27.87
N GLY A 61 25.79 -0.98 -27.46
CA GLY A 61 26.74 -0.17 -28.21
C GLY A 61 27.92 0.10 -27.30
N GLN A 62 28.98 -0.68 -27.45
CA GLN A 62 30.30 -0.34 -26.90
C GLN A 62 30.75 0.98 -27.54
N GLY A 63 30.55 2.07 -26.80
CA GLY A 63 31.18 3.35 -27.08
C GLY A 63 31.68 3.90 -25.76
N GLU A 64 33.00 3.95 -25.59
CA GLU A 64 33.69 4.71 -24.53
C GLU A 64 33.40 6.21 -24.71
N GLY A 65 32.17 6.62 -24.39
CA GLY A 65 31.82 8.00 -24.19
C GLY A 65 31.96 8.30 -22.72
N ARG A 66 32.88 9.21 -22.36
CA ARG A 66 32.94 9.85 -21.03
C ARG A 66 31.56 10.45 -20.72
N GLY A 67 30.71 9.65 -20.07
CA GLY A 67 29.36 10.03 -19.70
C GLY A 67 29.44 11.16 -18.69
N ARG A 68 29.05 12.38 -19.11
CA ARG A 68 28.67 13.43 -18.18
C ARG A 68 27.52 12.86 -17.36
N GLY A 69 27.78 12.53 -16.10
CA GLY A 69 26.76 12.05 -15.17
C GLY A 69 25.57 12.98 -15.24
N GLN A 70 24.39 12.44 -15.55
CA GLN A 70 23.17 13.24 -15.47
C GLN A 70 23.08 13.78 -14.04
N PRO A 71 22.81 15.09 -13.87
CA PRO A 71 22.62 15.65 -12.54
C PRO A 71 21.50 14.87 -11.88
N GLN A 72 21.82 14.19 -10.78
CA GLN A 72 20.82 13.53 -9.97
C GLN A 72 19.86 14.61 -9.51
N VAL A 73 18.61 14.51 -9.97
CA VAL A 73 17.56 15.43 -9.55
C VAL A 73 17.29 15.08 -8.10
N SER A 74 17.80 15.88 -7.18
CA SER A 74 17.50 15.74 -5.76
C SER A 74 15.99 15.78 -5.58
N GLU A 75 15.41 14.69 -5.08
CA GLU A 75 13.99 14.63 -4.80
C GLU A 75 13.71 15.38 -3.49
N GLU A 76 12.78 16.32 -3.52
CA GLU A 76 12.34 17.08 -2.34
C GLU A 76 11.05 16.49 -1.76
N THR A 77 10.93 16.44 -0.44
CA THR A 77 9.70 15.96 0.24
C THR A 77 8.50 16.87 -0.02
N GLY A 78 8.72 18.14 -0.34
CA GLY A 78 7.69 19.18 -0.33
C GLY A 78 7.19 19.49 1.10
N PRO A 79 6.46 20.60 1.28
CA PRO A 79 5.95 21.01 2.59
C PRO A 79 4.99 19.97 3.21
N GLY A 80 4.15 19.33 2.39
CA GLY A 80 3.25 18.27 2.86
C GLY A 80 3.99 17.04 3.38
N GLY A 81 5.07 16.62 2.70
CA GLY A 81 5.89 15.49 3.14
C GLY A 81 6.64 15.77 4.43
N THR A 82 7.13 17.01 4.61
CA THR A 82 7.77 17.43 5.86
C THR A 82 6.78 17.45 7.02
N VAL A 83 5.54 17.92 6.82
CA VAL A 83 4.50 17.86 7.86
C VAL A 83 4.19 16.42 8.25
N LEU A 84 4.07 15.51 7.27
CA LEU A 84 3.90 14.08 7.54
C LEU A 84 5.05 13.49 8.35
N LEU A 85 6.29 13.89 8.07
CA LEU A 85 7.47 13.47 8.83
C LEU A 85 7.41 13.92 10.30
N ILE A 86 6.95 15.14 10.57
CA ILE A 86 6.78 15.66 11.94
C ILE A 86 5.69 14.90 12.68
N LEU A 87 4.58 14.59 12.00
CA LEU A 87 3.44 13.88 12.60
C LEU A 87 3.75 12.41 12.89
N ALA A 88 4.70 11.82 12.18
CA ALA A 88 5.19 10.49 12.51
C ALA A 88 5.93 10.53 13.85
N ARG A 89 5.70 9.49 14.67
CA ARG A 89 6.50 9.27 15.88
C ARG A 89 7.96 9.02 15.52
N LYS A 90 8.87 9.39 16.41
CA LYS A 90 10.32 9.23 16.24
C LYS A 90 10.70 7.83 15.74
N GLU A 91 10.10 6.77 16.30
CA GLU A 91 10.42 5.38 15.95
C GLU A 91 9.92 4.97 14.54
N ASN A 92 8.98 5.72 13.98
CA ASN A 92 8.31 5.42 12.71
C ASN A 92 8.70 6.38 11.59
N ARG A 93 9.59 7.35 11.85
CA ARG A 93 10.10 8.28 10.83
C ARG A 93 11.09 7.55 9.94
N ARG A 94 10.65 7.09 8.77
CA ARG A 94 11.54 6.47 7.78
C ARG A 94 11.65 7.35 6.54
N ILE A 95 12.88 7.66 6.16
CA ILE A 95 13.20 8.51 5.01
C ILE A 95 14.38 7.95 4.22
N SER A 96 14.38 8.13 2.91
CA SER A 96 15.55 7.80 2.08
C SER A 96 16.66 8.84 2.30
N PRO A 97 17.93 8.44 2.45
CA PRO A 97 19.03 9.35 2.75
C PRO A 97 19.28 10.38 1.63
N ASP A 98 18.85 10.10 0.41
CA ASP A 98 19.12 10.96 -0.75
C ASP A 98 18.04 12.03 -0.97
N ILE A 99 17.02 12.08 -0.11
CA ILE A 99 15.95 13.05 -0.18
C ILE A 99 16.33 14.34 0.56
N THR A 100 15.93 15.48 0.01
CA THR A 100 16.02 16.78 0.68
C THR A 100 14.68 17.10 1.35
N VAL A 101 14.71 17.41 2.65
CA VAL A 101 13.48 17.72 3.40
C VAL A 101 13.17 19.19 3.25
N SER A 102 12.04 19.53 2.64
CA SER A 102 11.66 20.93 2.43
C SER A 102 11.45 21.63 3.77
N ALA A 103 12.07 22.79 3.95
CA ALA A 103 11.86 23.62 5.12
C ALA A 103 10.38 24.02 5.26
N LEU A 104 9.89 24.05 6.50
CA LEU A 104 8.53 24.53 6.78
C LEU A 104 8.56 26.01 7.12
N ARG A 105 7.55 26.74 6.63
CA ARG A 105 7.41 28.15 6.98
C ARG A 105 6.98 28.29 8.45
N PRO A 106 7.35 29.40 9.12
CA PRO A 106 6.97 29.64 10.52
C PRO A 106 5.47 29.55 10.77
N GLU A 107 4.63 29.93 9.78
CA GLU A 107 3.17 29.90 9.89
C GLU A 107 2.63 28.47 10.00
N THR A 108 3.29 27.49 9.39
CA THR A 108 2.95 26.06 9.49
C THR A 108 3.56 25.42 10.72
N LEU A 109 4.76 25.85 11.14
CA LEU A 109 5.43 25.31 12.31
C LEU A 109 4.76 25.68 13.64
N ARG A 110 4.27 26.93 13.78
CA ARG A 110 3.69 27.39 15.03
C ARG A 110 2.51 26.52 15.51
N PRO A 111 1.50 26.17 14.68
CA PRO A 111 0.44 25.25 15.10
C PRO A 111 0.94 23.85 15.50
N LEU A 112 2.00 23.34 14.85
CA LEU A 112 2.60 22.04 15.18
C LEU A 112 3.32 22.09 16.54
N MET A 113 4.00 23.20 16.84
CA MET A 113 4.61 23.45 18.14
C MET A 113 3.56 23.58 19.25
N GLU A 114 2.51 24.38 19.02
CA GLU A 114 1.38 24.55 19.97
C GLU A 114 0.64 23.24 20.22
N ALA A 115 0.54 22.37 19.20
CA ALA A 115 -0.01 21.04 19.32
C ALA A 115 0.90 20.05 20.09
N GLY A 116 2.15 20.43 20.40
CA GLY A 116 3.12 19.56 21.06
C GLY A 116 3.58 18.40 20.19
N LEU A 117 3.61 18.60 18.86
CA LEU A 117 4.04 17.60 17.88
C LEU A 117 5.52 17.78 17.47
N CYS A 118 6.15 18.84 17.97
CA CYS A 118 7.57 19.10 17.76
C CYS A 118 8.39 18.40 18.85
N ASP A 119 9.12 17.36 18.47
CA ASP A 119 10.05 16.63 19.34
C ASP A 119 11.51 17.02 19.07
N ASP A 120 12.36 16.86 20.09
CA ASP A 120 13.83 16.68 20.10
C ASP A 120 14.68 17.36 18.99
N GLY A 121 14.29 18.56 18.55
CA GLY A 121 15.05 19.32 17.54
C GLY A 121 14.70 19.02 16.08
N LEU A 122 13.70 18.17 15.77
CA LEU A 122 13.24 17.99 14.40
C LEU A 122 12.63 19.30 13.85
N CYS A 123 11.81 19.99 14.65
CA CYS A 123 11.26 21.28 14.25
C CYS A 123 12.33 22.37 14.10
N ASP A 124 13.40 22.31 14.89
CA ASP A 124 14.56 23.20 14.73
C ASP A 124 15.36 22.90 13.47
N ALA A 125 15.42 21.62 13.06
CA ALA A 125 16.06 21.23 11.81
C ALA A 125 15.26 21.72 10.58
N VAL A 126 13.93 21.65 10.61
CA VAL A 126 13.08 22.06 9.48
C VAL A 126 12.73 23.55 9.46
N SER A 127 13.00 24.30 10.53
CA SER A 127 12.70 25.74 10.64
C SER A 127 13.79 26.66 10.09
N LYS A 128 15.03 26.16 9.94
CA LYS A 128 16.23 27.00 9.71
C LYS A 128 16.35 27.68 8.34
N ASN A 129 15.31 27.75 7.52
CA ASN A 129 15.33 28.19 6.10
C ASN A 129 16.31 27.43 5.18
N THR A 130 17.16 26.57 5.73
CA THR A 130 17.95 25.57 5.01
C THR A 130 17.19 24.27 5.05
N SER A 131 16.75 23.78 3.89
CA SER A 131 16.17 22.44 3.75
C SER A 131 17.20 21.40 4.22
N PRO A 132 17.03 20.73 5.39
CA PRO A 132 18.02 19.78 5.87
C PRO A 132 18.07 18.56 4.94
N SER A 133 19.25 17.99 4.78
CA SER A 133 19.37 16.71 4.08
C SER A 133 18.78 15.60 4.95
N ALA A 134 18.15 14.59 4.35
CA ALA A 134 17.66 13.43 5.09
C ALA A 134 18.80 12.72 5.85
N ARG A 135 20.03 12.71 5.30
CA ARG A 135 21.23 12.21 6.00
C ARG A 135 21.51 12.94 7.30
N ASP A 136 21.34 14.26 7.35
CA ASP A 136 21.53 15.01 8.59
C ASP A 136 20.47 14.65 9.63
N LEU A 137 19.23 14.43 9.21
CA LEU A 137 18.17 13.97 10.11
C LEU A 137 18.47 12.56 10.64
N ILE A 138 18.94 11.66 9.78
CA ILE A 138 19.33 10.30 10.18
C ILE A 138 20.52 10.32 11.14
N LYS A 139 21.56 11.11 10.82
CA LYS A 139 22.78 11.23 11.64
C LYS A 139 22.50 11.78 13.04
N ASN A 140 21.51 12.66 13.18
CA ASN A 140 21.10 13.23 14.46
C ASN A 140 20.01 12.41 15.17
N ASP A 141 19.73 11.18 14.72
CA ASP A 141 18.70 10.29 15.30
C ASP A 141 17.28 10.92 15.27
N LEU A 142 17.00 11.79 14.30
CA LEU A 142 15.69 12.42 14.10
C LEU A 142 14.79 11.63 13.15
N ALA A 143 15.39 10.77 12.31
CA ALA A 143 14.74 9.84 11.41
C ALA A 143 15.59 8.57 11.25
N THR A 144 14.98 7.49 10.76
CA THR A 144 15.65 6.23 10.42
C THR A 144 15.76 6.08 8.91
N ASP A 145 16.88 5.53 8.45
CA ASP A 145 17.05 5.19 7.05
C ASP A 145 16.06 4.08 6.64
N ILE A 146 15.41 4.27 5.49
CA ILE A 146 14.51 3.26 4.95
C ILE A 146 15.25 1.95 4.60
N GLU A 147 16.52 2.02 4.21
CA GLU A 147 17.36 0.88 3.85
C GLU A 147 17.88 0.13 5.08
N ASP A 148 18.12 0.85 6.18
CA ASP A 148 18.57 0.26 7.45
C ASP A 148 17.47 -0.50 8.20
N SER A 149 16.27 -0.60 7.60
CA SER A 149 15.18 -1.44 8.09
C SER A 149 15.53 -2.94 8.11
N GLY A 150 16.58 -3.36 7.40
CA GLY A 150 17.13 -4.72 7.42
C GLY A 150 18.27 -4.92 8.42
N GLY A 151 18.75 -3.85 9.05
CA GLY A 151 19.79 -3.89 10.06
C GLY A 151 19.24 -4.53 11.31
N GLY A 152 19.52 -5.83 11.50
CA GLY A 152 19.31 -6.51 12.75
C GLY A 152 20.12 -5.83 13.86
N GLY A 153 19.55 -4.77 14.44
CA GLY A 153 20.16 -4.04 15.53
C GLY A 153 20.49 -4.97 16.69
N PRO A 154 21.16 -4.47 17.74
CA PRO A 154 21.63 -5.26 18.88
C PRO A 154 20.53 -6.16 19.49
N ARG A 155 19.25 -5.85 19.28
CA ARG A 155 18.13 -6.75 19.61
C ARG A 155 18.23 -8.14 18.98
N ILE A 156 18.56 -8.26 17.69
CA ILE A 156 18.73 -9.58 17.05
C ILE A 156 19.95 -10.30 17.63
N LEU A 157 21.05 -9.58 17.88
CA LEU A 157 22.20 -10.13 18.59
C LEU A 157 21.81 -10.63 19.99
N TRP A 158 21.04 -9.86 20.75
CA TRP A 158 20.52 -10.24 22.07
C TRP A 158 19.58 -11.44 22.00
N PHE A 159 18.72 -11.54 20.98
CA PHE A 159 17.89 -12.73 20.77
C PHE A 159 18.73 -13.97 20.47
N LEU A 160 19.79 -13.85 19.64
CA LEU A 160 20.71 -14.96 19.37
C LEU A 160 21.48 -15.38 20.63
N VAL A 161 21.92 -14.43 21.45
CA VAL A 161 22.58 -14.70 22.74
C VAL A 161 21.61 -15.40 23.69
N ALA A 162 20.40 -14.87 23.87
CA ALA A 162 19.38 -15.46 24.74
C ALA A 162 18.97 -16.86 24.27
N PHE A 163 18.83 -17.06 22.96
CA PHE A 163 18.53 -18.35 22.37
C PHE A 163 19.67 -19.36 22.57
N GLY A 164 20.92 -18.93 22.39
CA GLY A 164 22.11 -19.73 22.65
C GLY A 164 22.20 -20.17 24.12
N VAL A 165 21.96 -19.25 25.07
CA VAL A 165 21.89 -19.57 26.50
C VAL A 165 20.74 -20.53 26.80
N GLY A 166 19.56 -20.33 26.19
CA GLY A 166 18.42 -21.23 26.32
C GLY A 166 18.72 -22.65 25.84
N LEU A 167 19.39 -22.81 24.69
CA LEU A 167 19.80 -24.11 24.16
C LEU A 167 20.87 -24.78 25.04
N ALA A 168 21.81 -24.01 25.59
CA ALA A 168 22.82 -24.53 26.51
C ALA A 168 22.19 -25.04 27.82
N LEU A 169 21.25 -24.28 28.40
CA LEU A 169 20.49 -24.70 29.58
C LEU A 169 19.63 -25.94 29.31
N LEU A 170 18.98 -26.00 28.15
CA LEU A 170 18.19 -27.17 27.74
C LEU A 170 19.08 -28.41 27.56
N GLY A 171 20.22 -28.27 26.88
CA GLY A 171 21.19 -29.35 26.72
C GLY A 171 21.76 -29.85 28.06
N TRP A 172 22.07 -28.93 28.97
CA TRP A 172 22.50 -29.27 30.33
C TRP A 172 21.42 -30.02 31.12
N LEU A 173 20.16 -29.59 31.03
CA LEU A 173 19.02 -30.28 31.65
C LEU A 173 18.85 -31.71 31.10
N LEU A 174 18.94 -31.89 29.77
CA LEU A 174 18.86 -33.21 29.14
C LEU A 174 20.02 -34.13 29.59
N LEU A 175 21.23 -33.59 29.74
CA LEU A 175 22.37 -34.33 30.29
C LEU A 175 22.12 -34.77 31.74
N MET A 176 21.54 -33.91 32.59
CA MET A 176 21.19 -34.27 33.97
C MET A 176 20.15 -35.39 34.03
N VAL A 177 19.10 -35.32 33.23
CA VAL A 177 18.08 -36.38 33.16
C VAL A 177 18.70 -37.71 32.72
N ARG A 178 19.57 -37.68 31.71
CA ARG A 178 20.22 -38.89 31.17
C ARG A 178 21.21 -39.52 32.15
N ARG A 179 21.86 -38.70 32.99
CA ARG A 179 22.82 -39.16 34.01
C ARG A 179 22.11 -39.77 35.23
N GLY A 180 20.88 -39.34 35.54
CA GLY A 180 20.05 -39.90 36.61
C GLY A 180 19.37 -41.22 36.25
N SER A 181 19.06 -41.47 34.96
CA SER A 181 18.36 -42.67 34.51
C SER A 181 19.23 -43.94 34.39
N GLY A 182 20.53 -43.86 34.69
CA GLY A 182 21.50 -44.96 34.52
C GLY A 182 21.42 -46.13 35.52
N ARG A 183 20.40 -46.20 36.39
CA ARG A 183 20.23 -47.31 37.36
C ARG A 183 18.87 -48.03 37.25
N ALA A 184 18.24 -48.04 36.08
CA ALA A 184 17.15 -48.96 35.81
C ALA A 184 17.71 -50.26 35.18
N ARG A 185 17.61 -51.36 35.94
CA ARG A 185 17.94 -52.74 35.54
C ARG A 185 17.37 -53.07 34.15
N ARG A 186 18.22 -53.61 33.27
CA ARG A 186 17.82 -54.33 32.06
C ARG A 186 16.83 -55.45 32.42
N PRO A 187 15.59 -55.48 31.91
CA PRO A 187 14.88 -56.74 31.73
C PRO A 187 15.49 -57.43 30.51
N ALA A 188 16.04 -58.62 30.74
CA ALA A 188 16.50 -59.51 29.69
C ALA A 188 15.26 -59.99 28.89
N PHE A 189 15.08 -59.47 27.68
CA PHE A 189 14.18 -60.06 26.70
C PHE A 189 14.98 -60.82 25.66
N ALA A 190 14.52 -62.05 25.47
CA ALA A 190 15.12 -63.10 24.68
C ALA A 190 15.27 -62.72 23.21
N THR A 191 16.33 -63.26 22.65
CA THR A 191 16.73 -63.21 21.25
C THR A 191 15.85 -64.16 20.44
N GLU A 192 15.23 -63.68 19.37
CA GLU A 192 14.89 -64.50 18.21
C GLU A 192 15.62 -63.98 16.96
N PRO A 193 16.11 -64.87 16.08
CA PRO A 193 16.91 -64.51 14.92
C PRO A 193 16.11 -64.51 13.60
N SER A 194 16.68 -63.79 12.63
CA SER A 194 16.47 -63.87 11.19
C SER A 194 15.17 -63.28 10.62
N GLU A 195 15.29 -62.17 9.88
CA GLU A 195 15.19 -62.31 8.43
C GLU A 195 15.94 -61.18 7.69
N ARG A 196 16.65 -61.61 6.65
CA ARG A 196 17.39 -60.85 5.65
C ARG A 196 16.43 -60.09 4.70
N LEU A 197 17.06 -59.29 3.82
CA LEU A 197 16.57 -58.65 2.59
C LEU A 197 16.00 -57.24 2.81
N GLN A 198 16.43 -56.16 2.14
CA GLN A 198 17.38 -55.94 1.03
C GLN A 198 17.74 -54.43 0.99
N PRO A 199 18.84 -54.04 0.34
CA PRO A 199 19.24 -52.64 0.16
C PRO A 199 18.76 -52.07 -1.19
N ARG A 200 18.32 -50.79 -1.22
CA ARG A 200 18.37 -49.82 -2.36
C ARG A 200 17.49 -48.59 -2.08
N PRO A 201 17.67 -47.47 -2.79
CA PRO A 201 18.89 -46.86 -3.34
C PRO A 201 19.07 -45.40 -2.86
N MET A 202 20.27 -44.84 -3.06
CA MET A 202 20.51 -43.41 -2.95
C MET A 202 19.66 -42.64 -3.96
N TYR A 203 18.84 -41.70 -3.48
CA TYR A 203 18.39 -40.58 -4.31
C TYR A 203 19.45 -39.48 -4.24
N HIS A 204 20.33 -39.44 -5.23
CA HIS A 204 21.02 -38.21 -5.65
C HIS A 204 19.97 -37.33 -6.35
N GLY A 205 19.27 -36.51 -5.57
CA GLY A 205 18.52 -35.38 -6.08
C GLY A 205 19.49 -34.26 -6.42
N VAL A 206 19.97 -34.25 -7.66
CA VAL A 206 20.65 -33.12 -8.29
C VAL A 206 19.75 -31.90 -8.11
N HIS A 207 20.22 -30.93 -7.33
CA HIS A 207 19.60 -29.62 -7.23
C HIS A 207 19.83 -28.92 -8.57
N PRO A 208 18.79 -28.60 -9.37
CA PRO A 208 19.00 -27.72 -10.51
C PRO A 208 19.36 -26.34 -9.98
N GLU A 209 20.52 -25.90 -10.40
CA GLU A 209 21.01 -24.54 -10.43
C GLU A 209 19.96 -23.61 -11.08
N PRO A 210 19.50 -22.53 -10.43
CA PRO A 210 18.75 -21.50 -11.13
C PRO A 210 19.73 -20.53 -11.82
N ALA A 211 20.38 -21.01 -12.89
CA ALA A 211 20.99 -20.14 -13.89
C ALA A 211 19.92 -19.87 -14.96
N GLY A 212 19.28 -18.71 -14.87
CA GLY A 212 18.19 -18.36 -15.78
C GLY A 212 17.69 -16.94 -15.62
N HIS A 213 18.60 -15.98 -15.81
CA HIS A 213 18.35 -14.67 -16.42
C HIS A 213 16.86 -14.33 -16.64
N ALA A 214 16.32 -13.50 -15.74
CA ALA A 214 15.10 -12.75 -15.99
C ALA A 214 15.37 -11.78 -17.15
N GLY A 215 15.13 -12.25 -18.37
CA GLY A 215 15.00 -11.36 -19.53
C GLY A 215 13.85 -10.38 -19.30
N PRO A 216 13.92 -9.17 -19.88
CA PRO A 216 12.87 -8.18 -19.74
C PRO A 216 11.54 -8.77 -20.23
N ALA A 217 10.52 -8.69 -19.37
CA ALA A 217 9.15 -9.00 -19.74
C ALA A 217 8.79 -8.18 -20.99
N GLY A 218 8.65 -8.85 -22.13
CA GLY A 218 8.13 -8.23 -23.35
C GLY A 218 6.75 -7.63 -23.09
N PRO A 219 6.25 -6.76 -24.00
CA PRO A 219 4.92 -6.17 -23.89
C PRO A 219 3.91 -7.28 -23.58
N ALA A 220 3.26 -7.14 -22.43
CA ALA A 220 2.51 -8.21 -21.80
C ALA A 220 1.51 -8.81 -22.80
N GLN A 221 1.59 -10.13 -22.94
CA GLN A 221 0.79 -10.98 -23.82
C GLN A 221 -0.71 -11.08 -23.39
N TRP A 222 -1.24 -10.04 -22.75
CA TRP A 222 -2.58 -10.03 -22.14
C TRP A 222 -3.69 -9.91 -23.20
N GLU A 223 -3.37 -9.32 -24.36
CA GLU A 223 -4.34 -8.98 -25.41
C GLU A 223 -4.99 -10.20 -26.10
N SER A 224 -4.43 -11.41 -25.90
CA SER A 224 -4.99 -12.65 -26.47
C SER A 224 -5.51 -13.63 -25.42
N ARG A 225 -5.33 -13.34 -24.12
CA ARG A 225 -5.82 -14.24 -23.08
C ARG A 225 -7.30 -13.97 -22.90
N ARG A 226 -8.14 -14.83 -23.49
CA ARG A 226 -9.58 -14.89 -23.15
C ARG A 226 -9.68 -15.08 -21.64
N ILE A 227 -10.00 -14.02 -20.91
CA ILE A 227 -10.22 -14.07 -19.47
C ILE A 227 -11.42 -14.99 -19.27
N PRO A 228 -11.26 -16.17 -18.64
CA PRO A 228 -12.39 -17.04 -18.38
C PRO A 228 -13.41 -16.26 -17.58
N MET A 229 -14.66 -16.20 -18.08
CA MET A 229 -15.70 -15.40 -17.45
C MET A 229 -15.86 -15.86 -15.99
N PRO A 230 -15.51 -15.03 -15.00
CA PRO A 230 -15.41 -15.50 -13.64
C PRO A 230 -16.81 -15.85 -13.12
N ARG A 231 -16.94 -17.07 -12.59
CA ARG A 231 -18.18 -17.61 -12.01
C ARG A 231 -18.19 -17.30 -10.52
N GLY A 232 -18.48 -16.06 -10.17
CA GLY A 232 -18.56 -15.60 -8.79
C GLY A 232 -19.79 -14.72 -8.55
N PRO A 233 -20.14 -14.47 -7.28
CA PRO A 233 -21.17 -13.49 -6.94
C PRO A 233 -20.76 -12.12 -7.48
N LYS A 234 -21.64 -11.51 -8.28
CA LYS A 234 -21.43 -10.15 -8.79
C LYS A 234 -21.74 -9.14 -7.70
N ARG A 235 -20.85 -8.19 -7.48
CA ARG A 235 -21.08 -7.04 -6.59
C ARG A 235 -21.07 -5.76 -7.42
N THR A 236 -21.80 -4.73 -6.99
CA THR A 236 -21.78 -3.44 -7.68
C THR A 236 -20.71 -2.55 -7.06
N ALA A 237 -19.89 -1.92 -7.89
CA ALA A 237 -18.85 -1.00 -7.49
C ALA A 237 -18.93 0.27 -8.35
N THR A 238 -18.48 1.41 -7.82
CA THR A 238 -18.47 2.69 -8.53
C THR A 238 -17.07 2.98 -9.06
N VAL A 239 -16.97 3.36 -10.33
CA VAL A 239 -15.69 3.64 -10.99
C VAL A 239 -15.07 4.93 -10.43
N ARG A 240 -13.83 4.84 -9.93
CA ARG A 240 -13.08 5.98 -9.35
C ARG A 240 -11.92 6.45 -10.21
N THR A 241 -11.51 5.67 -11.20
CA THR A 241 -10.63 6.11 -12.28
C THR A 241 -11.08 5.45 -13.58
N ALA A 242 -10.75 6.02 -14.73
CA ALA A 242 -11.01 5.37 -16.02
C ALA A 242 -10.46 3.93 -16.02
N LEU A 243 -11.28 2.95 -16.42
CA LEU A 243 -10.92 1.53 -16.45
C LEU A 243 -10.54 1.12 -17.88
N HIS A 244 -9.30 1.36 -18.31
CA HIS A 244 -8.83 0.91 -19.63
C HIS A 244 -7.31 0.63 -19.69
N PRO A 245 -6.87 -0.65 -19.68
CA PRO A 245 -7.61 -1.83 -19.23
C PRO A 245 -7.68 -1.91 -17.70
N GLN A 246 -6.89 -1.11 -16.98
CA GLN A 246 -6.82 -1.12 -15.51
C GLN A 246 -7.23 0.22 -14.93
N GLY A 247 -7.70 0.18 -13.69
CA GLY A 247 -8.07 1.36 -12.92
C GLY A 247 -8.53 0.95 -11.52
N TYR A 248 -9.29 1.82 -10.88
CA TYR A 248 -9.78 1.62 -9.53
C TYR A 248 -11.29 1.78 -9.47
N VAL A 249 -11.90 0.91 -8.66
CA VAL A 249 -13.32 0.92 -8.33
C VAL A 249 -13.47 1.01 -6.82
N GLU A 250 -14.54 1.65 -6.38
CA GLU A 250 -14.94 1.66 -4.97
C GLU A 250 -15.99 0.58 -4.74
N LEU A 251 -15.65 -0.39 -3.91
CA LEU A 251 -16.54 -1.44 -3.42
C LEU A 251 -16.59 -1.35 -1.90
N ASP A 252 -17.78 -1.26 -1.31
CA ASP A 252 -17.98 -1.17 0.13
C ASP A 252 -17.17 -0.03 0.81
N ARG A 253 -16.99 1.10 0.11
CA ARG A 253 -16.18 2.27 0.53
C ARG A 253 -14.67 2.05 0.57
N CYS A 254 -14.19 0.96 0.00
CA CYS A 254 -12.77 0.66 -0.16
C CYS A 254 -12.37 0.72 -1.63
N LEU A 255 -11.19 1.28 -1.90
CA LEU A 255 -10.65 1.37 -3.26
C LEU A 255 -9.92 0.08 -3.62
N TYR A 256 -10.36 -0.57 -4.70
CA TYR A 256 -9.77 -1.81 -5.21
C TYR A 256 -9.26 -1.63 -6.64
N ARG A 257 -8.16 -2.32 -6.95
CA ARG A 257 -7.66 -2.40 -8.32
C ARG A 257 -8.58 -3.30 -9.13
N ALA A 258 -8.99 -2.82 -10.29
CA ALA A 258 -9.85 -3.55 -11.20
C ALA A 258 -9.34 -3.53 -12.63
N VAL A 259 -9.74 -4.55 -13.39
CA VAL A 259 -9.48 -4.70 -14.82
C VAL A 259 -10.81 -4.72 -15.56
N TRP A 260 -10.95 -3.89 -16.60
CA TRP A 260 -12.11 -3.93 -17.49
C TRP A 260 -12.08 -5.21 -18.32
N ALA A 261 -13.07 -6.07 -18.12
CA ALA A 261 -13.13 -7.40 -18.72
C ALA A 261 -14.23 -7.54 -19.79
N ASP A 262 -15.12 -6.55 -19.92
CA ASP A 262 -16.17 -6.56 -20.94
C ASP A 262 -15.64 -5.97 -22.25
N LEU A 263 -15.20 -6.85 -23.16
CA LEU A 263 -14.62 -6.44 -24.45
C LEU A 263 -15.68 -5.95 -25.46
N VAL A 264 -16.96 -6.16 -25.18
CA VAL A 264 -18.05 -5.77 -26.09
C VAL A 264 -18.57 -4.38 -25.75
N ALA A 265 -18.62 -4.04 -24.46
CA ALA A 265 -19.03 -2.73 -23.98
C ALA A 265 -17.86 -1.72 -23.98
N PRO A 266 -18.13 -0.43 -24.26
CA PRO A 266 -17.12 0.61 -24.11
C PRO A 266 -16.70 0.73 -22.63
N PRO A 267 -15.44 1.14 -22.35
CA PRO A 267 -14.98 1.39 -20.99
C PRO A 267 -15.88 2.39 -20.25
N PRO A 268 -16.17 2.15 -18.97
CA PRO A 268 -17.01 3.03 -18.16
C PRO A 268 -16.29 4.33 -17.83
N THR A 269 -17.06 5.39 -17.65
CA THR A 269 -16.56 6.70 -17.23
C THR A 269 -16.46 6.80 -15.70
N LEU A 270 -15.79 7.86 -15.22
CA LEU A 270 -15.66 8.12 -13.80
C LEU A 270 -17.04 8.32 -13.16
N GLY A 271 -17.34 7.56 -12.11
CA GLY A 271 -18.61 7.64 -11.38
C GLY A 271 -19.68 6.65 -11.86
N ASP A 272 -19.45 5.93 -12.95
CA ASP A 272 -20.36 4.89 -13.41
C ASP A 272 -20.38 3.69 -12.44
N ASP A 273 -21.52 2.99 -12.37
CA ASP A 273 -21.63 1.73 -11.64
C ASP A 273 -21.30 0.55 -12.55
N VAL A 274 -20.45 -0.35 -12.07
CA VAL A 274 -20.05 -1.58 -12.76
C VAL A 274 -20.30 -2.79 -11.88
N ASP A 275 -20.50 -3.95 -12.50
CA ASP A 275 -20.53 -5.23 -11.78
C ASP A 275 -19.11 -5.79 -11.72
N VAL A 276 -18.63 -6.10 -10.52
CA VAL A 276 -17.29 -6.67 -10.27
C VAL A 276 -17.38 -8.12 -9.79
N VAL A 277 -16.39 -8.90 -10.19
CA VAL A 277 -16.17 -10.28 -9.70
C VAL A 277 -14.72 -10.43 -9.27
N GLU A 278 -14.51 -11.07 -8.12
CA GLU A 278 -13.17 -11.38 -7.61
C GLU A 278 -12.46 -12.41 -8.52
N GLY A 279 -11.18 -12.16 -8.79
CA GLY A 279 -10.34 -13.14 -9.48
C GLY A 279 -10.07 -14.38 -8.63
N THR A 280 -9.53 -15.42 -9.27
CA THR A 280 -9.22 -16.69 -8.61
C THR A 280 -7.77 -17.09 -8.86
N GLY A 281 -7.17 -17.85 -7.95
CA GLY A 281 -5.81 -18.37 -8.11
C GLY A 281 -4.77 -17.25 -8.04
N LYS A 282 -4.03 -17.03 -9.15
CA LYS A 282 -2.97 -16.01 -9.21
C LYS A 282 -3.48 -14.57 -9.29
N ASP A 283 -4.75 -14.40 -9.63
CA ASP A 283 -5.39 -13.08 -9.81
C ASP A 283 -6.36 -12.76 -8.66
N ALA A 284 -6.21 -13.39 -7.49
CA ALA A 284 -7.14 -13.25 -6.36
C ALA A 284 -7.17 -11.82 -5.74
N ASP A 285 -6.17 -10.99 -6.03
CA ASP A 285 -6.08 -9.59 -5.61
C ASP A 285 -6.65 -8.60 -6.63
N ILE A 286 -7.15 -9.08 -7.77
CA ILE A 286 -7.65 -8.26 -8.87
C ILE A 286 -9.17 -8.46 -9.01
N LEU A 287 -9.90 -7.35 -9.12
CA LEU A 287 -11.31 -7.37 -9.49
C LEU A 287 -11.48 -7.30 -11.01
N PHE A 288 -12.37 -8.11 -11.57
CA PHE A 288 -12.77 -8.02 -12.98
C PHE A 288 -14.08 -7.25 -13.07
N ALA A 289 -14.07 -6.10 -13.75
CA ALA A 289 -15.21 -5.21 -13.92
C ALA A 289 -15.91 -5.46 -15.26
N PHE A 290 -17.24 -5.46 -15.25
CA PHE A 290 -18.10 -5.68 -16.40
C PHE A 290 -19.16 -4.59 -16.49
N ALA A 291 -19.64 -4.32 -17.71
CA ALA A 291 -20.73 -3.38 -17.90
C ALA A 291 -21.97 -3.88 -17.16
N ARG A 292 -22.59 -2.99 -16.40
CA ARG A 292 -23.89 -3.28 -15.81
C ARG A 292 -24.91 -3.26 -16.94
N PRO A 293 -25.69 -4.33 -17.17
CA PRO A 293 -26.77 -4.27 -18.14
C PRO A 293 -27.65 -3.10 -17.73
N SER A 294 -27.76 -2.10 -18.61
CA SER A 294 -28.58 -0.93 -18.35
C SER A 294 -29.95 -1.48 -18.01
N ARG A 295 -30.35 -1.41 -16.73
CA ARG A 295 -31.75 -1.67 -16.39
C ARG A 295 -32.46 -0.63 -17.21
N THR A 296 -33.10 -1.05 -18.29
CA THR A 296 -34.00 -0.22 -19.06
C THR A 296 -34.95 0.34 -18.03
N ARG A 297 -34.69 1.58 -17.59
CA ARG A 297 -35.57 2.28 -16.68
C ARG A 297 -36.88 2.21 -17.42
N PRO A 298 -37.93 1.56 -16.87
CA PRO A 298 -39.23 1.60 -17.50
C PRO A 298 -39.46 3.08 -17.77
N GLY A 299 -39.50 3.45 -19.06
CA GLY A 299 -39.66 4.84 -19.45
C GLY A 299 -40.84 5.36 -18.63
N PRO A 300 -40.75 6.57 -18.03
CA PRO A 300 -41.80 7.10 -17.16
C PRO A 300 -43.13 6.81 -17.85
N GLY A 301 -43.88 5.88 -17.24
CA GLY A 301 -45.02 5.28 -17.89
C GLY A 301 -45.92 6.39 -18.38
N ALA A 302 -46.34 6.25 -19.64
CA ALA A 302 -47.49 6.94 -20.19
C ALA A 302 -48.55 7.03 -19.09
N GLY A 303 -48.78 8.25 -18.59
CA GLY A 303 -49.74 8.49 -17.54
C GLY A 303 -51.12 7.99 -17.98
N PRO A 304 -51.86 7.27 -17.13
CA PRO A 304 -53.23 6.91 -17.45
C PRO A 304 -54.10 8.17 -17.43
N GLY A 305 -54.64 8.54 -18.59
CA GLY A 305 -55.88 9.30 -18.68
C GLY A 305 -55.76 10.83 -18.59
N SER A 306 -55.33 11.46 -19.69
CA SER A 306 -55.81 12.81 -20.01
C SER A 306 -57.31 12.72 -20.30
N ARG A 307 -58.15 13.02 -19.30
CA ARG A 307 -59.59 13.29 -19.49
C ARG A 307 -59.75 14.44 -20.49
N PRO A 308 -60.62 14.33 -21.51
CA PRO A 308 -60.95 15.46 -22.37
C PRO A 308 -61.68 16.52 -21.53
N GLY A 309 -61.08 17.72 -21.48
CA GLY A 309 -61.61 18.88 -20.79
C GLY A 309 -62.90 19.38 -21.43
N SER A 310 -63.93 19.47 -20.62
CA SER A 310 -65.22 20.10 -20.90
C SER A 310 -65.07 21.62 -21.03
N GLY A 311 -65.49 22.17 -22.18
CA GLY A 311 -66.28 23.39 -22.35
C GLY A 311 -65.79 24.74 -21.76
N PRO A 312 -65.61 25.78 -22.59
CA PRO A 312 -65.48 27.15 -22.11
C PRO A 312 -66.85 27.70 -21.67
N GLY A 313 -67.03 27.85 -20.35
CA GLY A 313 -68.16 28.58 -19.77
C GLY A 313 -67.94 30.08 -19.88
N SER A 314 -68.66 30.71 -20.81
CA SER A 314 -68.87 32.15 -20.88
C SER A 314 -69.56 32.68 -19.62
N GLY A 315 -69.10 33.81 -19.09
CA GLY A 315 -69.81 34.54 -18.04
C GLY A 315 -69.27 35.96 -17.85
N PRO A 316 -70.12 36.97 -17.55
CA PRO A 316 -70.07 38.26 -18.22
C PRO A 316 -69.50 39.41 -17.39
N GLY A 317 -69.27 40.51 -18.13
CA GLY A 317 -68.72 41.79 -17.73
C GLY A 317 -69.17 42.35 -16.37
N ARG A 318 -68.24 43.09 -15.76
CA ARG A 318 -68.57 44.10 -14.75
C ARG A 318 -68.11 45.46 -15.25
N ARG A 319 -69.10 46.36 -15.31
CA ARG A 319 -68.99 47.77 -15.67
C ARG A 319 -68.13 48.54 -14.67
N VAL A 320 -67.42 49.50 -15.25
CA VAL A 320 -67.14 50.88 -14.80
C VAL A 320 -68.06 51.37 -13.68
N ASP A 321 -67.50 52.07 -12.69
CA ASP A 321 -67.93 53.43 -12.30
C ASP A 321 -66.93 54.11 -11.34
N HIS A 322 -66.64 55.37 -11.69
CA HIS A 322 -65.98 56.48 -10.98
C HIS A 322 -64.48 56.46 -10.66
#